data_AF-A0A949ZBU1-F1
#
_entry.id   AF-A0A949ZBU1-F1
#
_cell.length_a   1.000
_cell.length_b   1.000
_cell.length_c   1.000
_cell.angle_alpha   90.00
_cell.angle_beta   90.00
_cell.angle_gamma   90.00
#
_symmetry.space_group_name_H-M   'P 1'
#
loop_
_entity.id
_entity.type
_entity.pdbx_description
1 polymer ?
#
loop_
_entity_poly.entity_id
_entity_poly.type
_entity_poly.pdbx_seq_one_letter_code
_entity_poly.pdbx_strand_id
1 'polypeptide(L)'
;MQEDKHALFDAVDTTSATLEVLAGVCESMVFDAQRLREAASDPDLLATDVAEHLVQRGIPFREAHEIVGSMVRRVHAEGRTLADLSVDDWQAASPRIDASVIELFDVGAALRRRATAGGPGPASIDRQIAEARAKIE
;
A
#
# COMPACT_ATOMS: atom_id res chain seq x y z
N MET A 1 16.56 -5.30 47.03
CA MET A 1 15.60 -6.02 46.16
C MET A 1 14.17 -5.89 46.72
N GLN A 2 13.75 -4.68 47.12
CA GLN A 2 12.37 -4.40 47.56
C GLN A 2 11.63 -3.49 46.56
N GLU A 3 12.35 -2.53 45.98
CA GLU A 3 11.84 -1.60 44.95
C GLU A 3 11.48 -2.24 43.61
N ASP A 4 11.89 -3.49 43.35
CA ASP A 4 11.63 -4.20 42.09
C ASP A 4 10.16 -4.61 41.92
N LYS A 5 9.45 -4.88 43.02
CA LYS A 5 8.09 -5.43 42.98
C LYS A 5 7.07 -4.41 42.54
N HIS A 6 7.19 -3.17 43.01
CA HIS A 6 6.23 -2.12 42.69
C HIS A 6 6.21 -1.83 41.19
N ALA A 7 7.39 -1.66 40.59
CA ALA A 7 7.49 -1.45 39.14
C ALA A 7 7.00 -2.66 38.33
N LEU A 8 7.29 -3.88 38.80
CA LEU A 8 6.81 -5.10 38.13
C LEU A 8 5.28 -5.22 38.19
N PHE A 9 4.68 -5.04 39.37
CA PHE A 9 3.23 -5.17 39.54
C PHE A 9 2.48 -4.09 38.77
N ASP A 10 2.94 -2.84 38.84
CA ASP A 10 2.35 -1.74 38.08
C ASP A 10 2.38 -1.99 36.56
N ALA A 11 3.50 -2.52 36.05
CA ALA A 11 3.63 -2.88 34.64
C ALA A 11 2.68 -4.03 34.23
N VAL A 12 2.55 -5.05 35.08
CA VAL A 12 1.65 -6.19 34.83
C VAL A 12 0.19 -5.75 34.87
N ASP A 13 -0.20 -4.98 35.88
CA ASP A 13 -1.57 -4.48 36.05
C ASP A 13 -1.96 -3.57 34.89
N THR A 14 -1.08 -2.63 34.53
CA THR A 14 -1.30 -1.69 33.43
C THR A 14 -1.39 -2.41 32.09
N THR A 15 -0.48 -3.36 31.82
CA THR A 15 -0.47 -4.08 30.53
C THR A 15 -1.72 -4.93 30.39
N SER A 16 -2.12 -5.64 31.45
CA SER A 16 -3.31 -6.50 31.43
C SER A 16 -4.58 -5.69 31.18
N ALA A 17 -4.77 -4.60 31.93
CA ALA A 17 -5.91 -3.70 31.73
C ALA A 17 -5.92 -3.06 30.33
N THR A 18 -4.74 -2.69 29.81
CA THR A 18 -4.63 -2.13 28.46
C THR A 18 -5.02 -3.14 27.38
N LEU A 19 -4.60 -4.40 27.51
CA LEU A 19 -4.94 -5.46 26.57
C LEU A 19 -6.45 -5.76 26.56
N GLU A 20 -7.10 -5.76 27.72
CA GLU A 20 -8.55 -5.92 27.83
C GLU A 20 -9.31 -4.81 27.09
N VAL A 21 -8.90 -3.56 27.30
CA VAL A 21 -9.49 -2.41 26.60
C VAL A 21 -9.26 -2.49 25.10
N LEU A 22 -8.04 -2.81 24.65
CA LEU A 22 -7.71 -2.94 23.23
C LEU A 22 -8.50 -4.06 22.56
N ALA A 23 -8.71 -5.19 23.23
CA ALA A 23 -9.55 -6.27 22.71
C ALA A 23 -10.99 -5.77 22.45
N GLY A 24 -11.57 -5.02 23.39
CA GLY A 24 -12.90 -4.41 23.23
C GLY A 24 -12.96 -3.38 22.10
N VAL A 25 -11.89 -2.59 21.90
CA VAL A 25 -11.79 -1.66 20.77
C VAL A 25 -11.76 -2.43 19.45
N CYS A 26 -10.95 -3.49 19.35
CA CYS A 26 -10.86 -4.30 18.13
C CYS A 26 -12.19 -5.00 17.79
N GLU A 27 -12.91 -5.48 18.80
CA GLU A 27 -14.21 -6.14 18.63
C GLU A 27 -15.33 -5.17 18.20
N SER A 28 -15.30 -3.94 18.72
CA SER A 28 -16.34 -2.92 18.44
C SER A 28 -16.03 -2.01 17.24
N MET A 29 -14.83 -2.08 16.67
CA MET A 29 -14.41 -1.25 15.56
C MET A 29 -15.23 -1.52 14.28
N VAL A 30 -15.71 -0.45 13.66
CA VAL A 30 -16.41 -0.50 12.36
C VAL A 30 -15.61 0.28 11.33
N PHE A 31 -15.40 -0.34 10.17
CA PHE A 31 -14.69 0.27 9.05
C PHE A 31 -15.67 0.90 8.07
N ASP A 32 -15.43 2.17 7.72
CA ASP A 32 -16.06 2.81 6.57
C ASP A 32 -15.36 2.35 5.29
N ALA A 33 -15.84 1.24 4.73
CA ALA A 33 -15.24 0.61 3.55
C ALA A 33 -15.25 1.51 2.31
N GLN A 34 -16.24 2.41 2.20
CA GLN A 34 -16.31 3.35 1.08
C GLN A 34 -15.21 4.39 1.20
N ARG A 35 -15.12 5.07 2.34
CA ARG A 35 -14.09 6.08 2.59
C ARG A 35 -12.68 5.51 2.49
N LEU A 36 -12.46 4.29 2.99
CA LEU A 36 -11.18 3.60 2.85
C LEU A 36 -10.84 3.29 1.39
N ARG A 37 -11.83 2.86 0.59
CA ARG A 37 -11.63 2.60 -0.84
C ARG A 37 -11.34 3.89 -1.60
N GLU A 38 -12.05 4.98 -1.33
CA GLU A 38 -11.80 6.29 -1.94
C GLU A 38 -10.37 6.76 -1.66
N ALA A 39 -9.93 6.71 -0.40
CA ALA A 39 -8.56 7.07 -0.02
C ALA A 39 -7.49 6.18 -0.68
N ALA A 40 -7.76 4.88 -0.82
CA ALA A 40 -6.84 3.93 -1.45
C ALA A 40 -6.82 4.01 -2.99
N SER A 41 -7.83 4.64 -3.60
CA SER A 41 -7.98 4.74 -5.06
C SER A 41 -7.31 6.00 -5.65
N ASP A 42 -6.51 6.72 -4.86
CA ASP A 42 -5.71 7.84 -5.34
C ASP A 42 -4.71 7.34 -6.42
N PRO A 43 -4.83 7.81 -7.68
CA PRO A 43 -3.96 7.39 -8.77
C PRO A 43 -2.47 7.67 -8.53
N ASP A 44 -2.13 8.65 -7.70
CA ASP A 44 -0.75 9.00 -7.41
C ASP A 44 -0.04 7.94 -6.56
N LEU A 45 -0.80 7.15 -5.79
CA LEU A 45 -0.26 5.97 -5.09
C LEU A 45 0.31 4.93 -6.07
N LEU A 46 -0.14 4.95 -7.32
CA LEU A 46 0.25 4.01 -8.37
C LEU A 46 1.42 4.52 -9.24
N ALA A 47 2.00 5.69 -8.92
CA ALA A 47 3.23 6.16 -9.57
C ALA A 47 4.37 5.13 -9.43
N THR A 48 4.47 4.46 -8.28
CA THR A 48 5.46 3.40 -8.06
C THR A 48 5.20 2.19 -8.96
N ASP A 49 3.94 1.79 -9.14
CA ASP A 49 3.55 0.72 -10.06
C ASP A 49 3.96 1.05 -11.50
N VAL A 50 3.81 2.31 -11.94
CA VAL A 50 4.29 2.74 -13.25
C VAL A 50 5.81 2.61 -13.36
N ALA A 51 6.57 3.10 -12.37
CA ALA A 51 8.02 2.98 -12.40
C ALA A 51 8.50 1.51 -12.42
N GLU A 52 7.90 0.64 -11.61
CA GLU A 52 8.18 -0.80 -11.59
C GLU A 52 7.87 -1.44 -12.96
N HIS A 53 6.75 -1.08 -13.57
CA HIS A 53 6.34 -1.57 -14.89
C HIS A 53 7.31 -1.17 -16.01
N LEU A 54 7.84 0.06 -15.95
CA LEU A 54 8.90 0.52 -16.86
C LEU A 54 10.20 -0.25 -16.66
N VAL A 55 10.57 -0.53 -15.41
CA VAL A 55 11.76 -1.33 -15.09
C VAL A 55 11.64 -2.75 -15.62
N GLN A 56 10.48 -3.37 -15.51
CA GLN A 56 10.20 -4.70 -16.08
C GLN A 56 10.35 -4.73 -17.62
N ARG A 57 10.25 -3.57 -18.28
CA ARG A 57 10.47 -3.39 -19.74
C ARG A 57 11.91 -3.01 -20.10
N GLY A 58 12.83 -3.08 -19.13
CA GLY A 58 14.26 -2.83 -19.35
C GLY A 58 14.67 -1.36 -19.26
N ILE A 59 13.79 -0.47 -18.77
CA ILE A 59 14.17 0.91 -18.45
C ILE A 59 14.92 0.90 -17.11
N PRO A 60 16.15 1.45 -16.99
CA PRO A 60 16.84 1.54 -15.71
C PRO A 60 16.00 2.29 -14.67
N PHE A 61 16.01 1.84 -13.41
CA PHE A 61 15.17 2.40 -12.35
C PHE A 61 15.28 3.92 -12.21
N ARG A 62 16.49 4.48 -12.32
CA ARG A 62 16.70 5.93 -12.27
C ARG A 62 15.92 6.66 -13.37
N GLU A 63 15.98 6.15 -14.60
CA GLU A 63 15.28 6.73 -15.74
C GLU A 63 13.76 6.57 -15.59
N ALA A 64 13.30 5.39 -15.17
CA ALA A 64 11.88 5.14 -14.91
C ALA A 64 11.32 6.12 -13.85
N HIS A 65 12.05 6.31 -12.75
CA HIS A 65 11.68 7.24 -11.69
C HIS A 65 11.67 8.70 -12.17
N GLU A 66 12.65 9.10 -12.99
CA GLU A 66 12.69 10.45 -13.59
C GLU A 66 11.51 10.71 -14.52
N ILE A 67 11.19 9.76 -15.41
CA ILE A 67 10.03 9.83 -16.31
C ILE A 67 8.75 9.99 -15.49
N VAL A 68 8.48 9.07 -14.56
CA VAL A 68 7.26 9.10 -13.76
C VAL A 68 7.18 10.38 -12.92
N GLY A 69 8.27 10.78 -12.27
CA GLY A 69 8.31 12.02 -11.49
C GLY A 69 8.05 13.27 -12.33
N SER A 70 8.48 13.29 -13.59
CA SER A 70 8.14 14.36 -14.54
C SER A 70 6.65 14.37 -14.87
N MET A 71 6.06 13.19 -15.13
CA MET A 71 4.64 13.07 -15.44
C MET A 71 3.77 13.49 -14.25
N VAL A 72 4.12 13.09 -13.02
CA VAL A 72 3.42 13.52 -11.79
C VAL A 72 3.43 15.05 -11.68
N ARG A 73 4.60 15.69 -11.82
CA ARG A 73 4.69 17.16 -11.77
C ARG A 73 3.84 17.83 -12.84
N ARG A 74 3.80 17.27 -14.05
CA ARG A 74 3.01 17.79 -15.17
C ARG A 74 1.52 17.73 -14.87
N VAL A 75 0.99 16.56 -14.49
CA VAL A 75 -0.44 16.41 -14.24
C VAL A 75 -0.89 17.24 -13.04
N HIS A 76 -0.08 17.35 -11.98
CA HIS A 76 -0.39 18.21 -10.84
C HIS A 76 -0.46 19.69 -11.22
N ALA A 77 0.45 20.17 -12.07
CA ALA A 77 0.40 21.54 -12.58
C ALA A 77 -0.86 21.81 -13.44
N GLU A 78 -1.44 20.77 -14.03
CA GLU A 78 -2.67 20.82 -14.83
C GLU A 78 -3.95 20.56 -14.02
N GLY A 79 -3.84 20.26 -12.71
CA GLY A 79 -4.98 19.85 -11.89
C GLY A 79 -5.57 18.49 -12.27
N ARG A 80 -4.72 17.61 -12.84
CA ARG A 80 -5.03 16.25 -13.30
C ARG A 80 -4.22 15.23 -12.49
N THR A 81 -4.56 13.96 -12.67
CA THR A 81 -3.86 12.81 -12.11
C THR A 81 -3.14 12.00 -13.18
N LEU A 82 -2.28 11.07 -12.78
CA LEU A 82 -1.62 10.16 -13.72
C LEU A 82 -2.61 9.28 -14.51
N ALA A 83 -3.78 8.96 -13.94
CA ALA A 83 -4.81 8.18 -14.61
C ALA A 83 -5.51 8.95 -15.75
N ASP A 84 -5.41 10.27 -15.78
CA ASP A 84 -5.99 11.10 -16.83
C ASP A 84 -5.13 11.16 -18.10
N LEU A 85 -3.94 10.57 -18.07
CA LEU A 85 -2.99 10.57 -19.18
C LEU A 85 -3.37 9.54 -20.24
N SER A 86 -3.34 9.95 -21.50
CA SER A 86 -3.52 9.06 -22.64
C SER A 86 -2.29 8.19 -22.88
N VAL A 87 -2.41 7.15 -23.71
CA VAL A 87 -1.24 6.36 -24.15
C VAL A 87 -0.25 7.26 -24.90
N ASP A 88 -0.73 8.21 -25.71
CA ASP A 88 0.10 9.15 -26.45
C ASP A 88 0.90 10.06 -25.50
N ASP A 89 0.30 10.50 -24.39
CA ASP A 89 0.99 11.25 -23.34
C ASP A 89 2.18 10.49 -22.76
N TRP A 90 1.98 9.19 -22.49
CA TRP A 90 3.03 8.31 -21.98
C TRP A 90 4.11 8.03 -23.03
N GLN A 91 3.71 7.80 -24.28
CA GLN A 91 4.64 7.58 -25.39
C GLN A 91 5.47 8.83 -25.72
N ALA A 92 4.90 10.02 -25.54
CA ALA A 92 5.63 11.28 -25.64
C ALA A 92 6.73 11.40 -24.56
N ALA A 93 6.54 10.78 -23.39
CA ALA A 93 7.55 10.74 -22.34
C ALA A 93 8.65 9.71 -22.63
N SER A 94 8.29 8.54 -23.19
CA SER A 94 9.25 7.58 -23.73
C SER A 94 8.59 6.62 -24.73
N PRO A 95 9.17 6.40 -25.93
CA PRO A 95 8.60 5.50 -26.93
C PRO A 95 8.62 4.02 -26.52
N ARG A 96 9.27 3.69 -25.40
CA ARG A 96 9.30 2.34 -24.80
C ARG A 96 8.07 2.05 -23.93
N ILE A 97 7.21 3.03 -23.69
CA ILE A 97 5.98 2.87 -22.92
C ILE A 97 4.86 2.45 -23.86
N ASP A 98 4.16 1.39 -23.51
CA ASP A 98 3.03 0.87 -24.27
C ASP A 98 1.70 1.14 -23.55
N ALA A 99 0.59 0.79 -24.21
CA ALA A 99 -0.76 1.06 -23.70
C ALA A 99 -1.09 0.35 -22.37
N SER A 100 -0.34 -0.70 -21.98
CA SER A 100 -0.63 -1.43 -20.73
C SER A 100 -0.33 -0.61 -19.47
N VAL A 101 0.34 0.55 -19.59
CA VAL A 101 0.49 1.51 -18.49
C VAL A 101 -0.87 1.99 -17.95
N ILE A 102 -1.90 2.05 -18.80
CA ILE A 102 -3.25 2.48 -18.41
C ILE A 102 -3.91 1.46 -17.49
N GLU A 103 -3.63 0.17 -17.69
CA GLU A 103 -4.17 -0.92 -16.86
C GLU A 103 -3.62 -0.90 -15.42
N LEU A 104 -2.57 -0.12 -15.16
CA LEU A 104 -1.97 -0.03 -13.84
C LEU A 104 -2.84 0.75 -12.85
N PHE A 105 -3.72 1.64 -13.34
CA PHE A 105 -4.57 2.51 -12.52
C PHE A 105 -5.81 1.83 -11.92
N ASP A 106 -6.00 0.53 -12.15
CA ASP A 106 -6.93 -0.29 -11.36
C ASP A 106 -6.28 -0.65 -10.01
N VAL A 107 -6.70 0.02 -8.94
CA VAL A 107 -6.25 -0.22 -7.56
C VAL A 107 -6.43 -1.67 -7.12
N GLY A 108 -7.52 -2.33 -7.54
CA GLY A 108 -7.77 -3.72 -7.21
C GLY A 108 -6.78 -4.65 -7.90
N ALA A 109 -6.44 -4.37 -9.15
CA ALA A 109 -5.39 -5.09 -9.87
C ALA A 109 -4.02 -4.84 -9.25
N ALA A 110 -3.71 -3.60 -8.88
CA ALA A 110 -2.47 -3.24 -8.19
C ALA A 110 -2.28 -4.01 -6.88
N LEU A 111 -3.31 -4.06 -6.03
CA LEU A 111 -3.27 -4.84 -4.80
C LEU A 111 -3.06 -6.34 -5.06
N ARG A 112 -3.73 -6.91 -6.07
CA ARG A 112 -3.55 -8.33 -6.43
C ARG A 112 -2.13 -8.66 -6.89
N ARG A 113 -1.39 -7.71 -7.49
CA ARG A 113 0.03 -7.90 -7.87
C ARG A 113 0.95 -8.02 -6.65
N ARG A 114 0.58 -7.47 -5.49
CA ARG A 114 1.39 -7.47 -4.26
C ARG A 114 1.33 -8.83 -3.52
N ALA A 115 1.71 -9.91 -4.19
CA ALA A 115 1.57 -11.30 -3.74
C ALA A 115 2.82 -11.92 -3.10
N THR A 116 3.91 -11.15 -2.96
CA THR A 116 5.14 -11.58 -2.27
C THR A 116 4.86 -11.87 -0.79
N ALA A 117 5.68 -12.70 -0.16
CA ALA A 117 5.57 -12.94 1.28
C ALA A 117 5.64 -11.61 2.07
N GLY A 118 4.71 -11.40 3.00
CA GLY A 118 4.55 -10.14 3.74
C GLY A 118 3.91 -9.00 2.94
N GLY A 119 3.55 -9.21 1.67
CA GLY A 119 2.88 -8.21 0.85
C GLY A 119 1.42 -7.97 1.26
N PRO A 120 0.85 -6.80 0.92
CA PRO A 120 -0.53 -6.43 1.25
C PRO A 120 -1.61 -7.04 0.33
N GLY A 121 -1.23 -7.81 -0.70
CA GLY A 121 -2.19 -8.38 -1.64
C GLY A 121 -3.02 -9.52 -1.02
N PRO A 122 -4.25 -9.78 -1.52
CA PRO A 122 -5.17 -10.74 -0.91
C PRO A 122 -4.56 -12.12 -0.67
N ALA A 123 -3.88 -12.69 -1.67
CA ALA A 123 -3.23 -14.00 -1.54
C ALA A 123 -2.12 -14.05 -0.48
N SER A 124 -1.43 -12.93 -0.23
CA SER A 124 -0.42 -12.83 0.82
C SER A 124 -1.07 -12.65 2.20
N ILE A 125 -2.13 -11.85 2.28
CA ILE A 125 -2.89 -11.63 3.51
C ILE A 125 -3.58 -12.92 3.97
N ASP A 126 -4.21 -13.68 3.07
CA ASP A 126 -4.85 -14.95 3.40
C ASP A 126 -3.86 -15.94 4.02
N ARG A 127 -2.65 -16.01 3.45
CA ARG A 127 -1.56 -16.84 3.98
C ARG A 127 -1.12 -16.37 5.36
N GLN A 128 -0.91 -15.07 5.54
CA GLN A 128 -0.49 -14.49 6.82
C GLN A 128 -1.54 -14.70 7.92
N ILE A 129 -2.84 -14.59 7.59
CA ILE A 129 -3.93 -14.87 8.54
C ILE A 129 -3.92 -16.35 8.93
N ALA A 130 -3.75 -17.27 7.98
CA ALA A 130 -3.67 -18.70 8.27
C ALA A 130 -2.47 -19.02 9.19
N GLU A 131 -1.29 -18.46 8.89
CA GLU A 131 -0.09 -18.61 9.72
C GLU A 131 -0.24 -18.02 11.12
N ALA A 132 -0.93 -16.87 11.25
CA ALA A 132 -1.18 -16.25 12.55
C ALA A 132 -2.11 -17.11 13.41
N ARG A 133 -3.19 -17.67 12.81
CA ARG A 133 -4.11 -18.58 13.51
C ARG A 133 -3.38 -19.83 14.02
N ALA A 134 -2.56 -20.45 13.18
CA ALA A 134 -1.80 -21.64 13.54
C ALA A 134 -0.75 -21.43 14.65
N LYS A 135 -0.41 -20.18 15.01
CA LYS A 135 0.49 -19.85 16.13
C LYS A 135 -0.23 -19.59 17.44
N ILE A 136 -1.54 -19.31 17.38
CA ILE A 136 -2.37 -18.97 18.55
C ILE A 136 -3.14 -20.21 19.03
N GLU A 137 -3.42 -21.17 18.13
CA GLU A 137 -3.90 -22.53 18.46
C GLU A 137 -2.78 -23.40 19.04
#